data_AF-A0A150UGE9-F1
#
_entry.id   AF-A0A150UGE9-F1
#
_cell.length_a   1.000
_cell.length_b   1.000
_cell.length_c   1.000
_cell.angle_alpha   90.00
_cell.angle_beta   90.00
_cell.angle_gamma   90.00
#
_symmetry.space_group_name_H-M   'P 1'
#
loop_
_entity.id
_entity.type
_entity.pdbx_description
1 polymer ?
#
loop_
_entity_poly.entity_id
_entity_poly.type
_entity_poly.pdbx_seq_one_letter_code
_entity_poly.pdbx_strand_id
1 'polypeptide(L)'
;MALSERDEIEQTARPAVLVRRCDLPVPLTDPARSFFGGLPRLPPQFDWPTAEVRVTIDRELEKVALTFVAQIDLAEVPGGGWSPLPTRGTLYFFCSSVFCGESHPPGRVLYSPTDGDAYADRAPPPDLMPLAGTNGDYQVKWLDPNLDFHSKVEFKYPLSFRPFRDFYFLEDAVGGELMIKELCRALGPGEPPQSDLLQFRRVPDYEKDQDWPFNWLLITHVVRSVLSHVQGDLTDGYFGKPLTGEATVGLERLHAGAIGWLERSQERTPMDEVDPEIKASFRSWWFDVAHAYKDLAGKVPTYVGSIADDLGDAINHTIRCMAAQDVDIFNHAPSSYVTNLALQNHWKTPTVHDGKYRHFKTALHQMLGYGSGPQDAAEEHLEDTLLLQIQGELAFLGWHSNIGCVLHFWIGRDLLAQLDFSQVVATLECD
;
A
#
# COMPACT_ATOMS: atom_id res chain seq x y z
N MET A 1 27.35 40.55 -2.99
CA MET A 1 27.72 39.38 -2.16
C MET A 1 27.13 38.18 -2.86
N ALA A 2 27.88 37.08 -2.99
CA ALA A 2 27.31 35.83 -3.48
C ALA A 2 26.23 35.36 -2.49
N LEU A 3 25.14 34.80 -2.99
CA LEU A 3 24.11 34.17 -2.16
C LEU A 3 24.72 32.94 -1.48
N SER A 4 24.28 32.62 -0.26
CA SER A 4 24.65 31.34 0.32
C SER A 4 23.91 30.21 -0.40
N GLU A 5 24.45 29.00 -0.40
CA GLU A 5 23.79 27.80 -0.94
C GLU A 5 22.36 27.63 -0.41
N ARG A 6 22.16 27.92 0.89
CA ARG A 6 20.84 27.95 1.51
C ARG A 6 19.91 28.99 0.85
N ASP A 7 20.40 30.19 0.59
CA ASP A 7 19.60 31.25 -0.05
C ASP A 7 19.26 30.89 -1.49
N GLU A 8 20.17 30.21 -2.20
CA GLU A 8 19.95 29.72 -3.56
C GLU A 8 18.84 28.65 -3.59
N ILE A 9 18.88 27.66 -2.69
CA ILE A 9 17.83 26.64 -2.58
C ILE A 9 16.50 27.28 -2.12
N GLU A 10 16.51 28.18 -1.14
CA GLU A 10 15.29 28.84 -0.67
C GLU A 10 14.60 29.66 -1.78
N GLN A 11 15.34 30.18 -2.77
CA GLN A 11 14.78 30.86 -3.94
C GLN A 11 14.04 29.92 -4.90
N THR A 12 14.35 28.62 -4.87
CA THR A 12 13.64 27.62 -5.68
C THR A 12 12.29 27.23 -5.10
N ALA A 13 11.94 27.67 -3.88
CA ALA A 13 10.79 27.14 -3.17
C ALA A 13 9.47 27.30 -3.97
N ARG A 14 8.76 26.19 -4.16
CA ARG A 14 7.41 26.14 -4.74
C ARG A 14 6.39 25.86 -3.63
N PRO A 15 5.18 26.46 -3.71
CA PRO A 15 4.10 26.06 -2.84
C PRO A 15 3.64 24.65 -3.21
N ALA A 16 3.44 23.82 -2.20
CA ALA A 16 3.04 22.43 -2.34
C ALA A 16 2.02 22.06 -1.25
N VAL A 17 1.40 20.89 -1.40
CA VAL A 17 0.41 20.36 -0.46
C VAL A 17 0.84 18.97 -0.03
N LEU A 18 1.10 18.77 1.26
CA LEU A 18 1.21 17.43 1.84
C LEU A 18 -0.18 16.81 1.88
N VAL A 19 -0.26 15.57 1.41
CA VAL A 19 -1.45 14.74 1.47
C VAL A 19 -1.23 13.72 2.57
N ARG A 20 -1.93 13.89 3.68
CA ARG A 20 -1.85 12.97 4.81
C ARG A 20 -3.10 12.12 4.89
N ARG A 21 -2.94 10.82 4.79
CA ARG A 21 -4.00 9.86 5.08
C ARG A 21 -4.17 9.61 6.59
N CYS A 22 -5.32 9.09 6.99
CA CYS A 22 -5.53 8.54 8.33
C CYS A 22 -4.63 7.32 8.58
N ASP A 23 -4.28 7.11 9.85
CA ASP A 23 -3.39 6.03 10.28
C ASP A 23 -4.07 4.64 10.21
N LEU A 24 -5.40 4.58 10.18
CA LEU A 24 -6.18 3.35 10.02
C LEU A 24 -7.21 3.53 8.90
N PRO A 25 -7.59 2.45 8.20
CA PRO A 25 -8.67 2.53 7.23
C PRO A 25 -10.01 2.67 7.94
N VAL A 26 -11.00 3.14 7.20
CA VAL A 26 -12.36 3.36 7.68
C VAL A 26 -13.37 2.56 6.85
N PRO A 27 -14.61 2.37 7.34
CA PRO A 27 -15.67 1.76 6.55
C PRO A 27 -15.94 2.52 5.24
N LEU A 28 -16.38 1.80 4.20
CA LEU A 28 -16.71 2.41 2.90
C LEU A 28 -17.76 3.53 3.04
N THR A 29 -18.69 3.35 3.99
CA THR A 29 -19.76 4.30 4.34
C THR A 29 -19.28 5.59 5.00
N ASP A 30 -18.00 5.70 5.38
CA ASP A 30 -17.43 6.91 5.97
C ASP A 30 -17.66 8.14 5.06
N PRO A 31 -18.04 9.31 5.59
CA PRO A 31 -18.46 10.46 4.77
C PRO A 31 -17.31 11.17 4.04
N ALA A 32 -16.04 10.84 4.30
CA ALA A 32 -14.89 11.52 3.70
C ALA A 32 -15.03 11.73 2.17
N ARG A 33 -14.74 12.95 1.72
CA ARG A 33 -14.83 13.34 0.29
C ARG A 33 -13.51 13.13 -0.44
N SER A 34 -12.38 13.26 0.26
CA SER A 34 -11.06 12.86 -0.23
C SER A 34 -10.53 11.64 0.51
N PHE A 35 -10.10 10.62 -0.23
CA PHE A 35 -9.60 9.36 0.32
C PHE A 35 -8.71 8.63 -0.68
N PHE A 36 -7.76 7.83 -0.18
CA PHE A 36 -7.12 6.80 -0.97
C PHE A 36 -7.85 5.45 -0.84
N GLY A 37 -7.75 4.62 -1.88
CA GLY A 37 -8.34 3.28 -1.95
C GLY A 37 -9.86 3.26 -1.73
N GLY A 38 -10.45 2.10 -1.45
CA GLY A 38 -11.90 1.94 -1.33
C GLY A 38 -12.61 2.03 -2.69
N LEU A 39 -13.86 2.50 -2.67
CA LEU A 39 -14.67 2.65 -3.89
C LEU A 39 -14.85 4.12 -4.25
N PRO A 40 -14.67 4.51 -5.52
CA PRO A 40 -14.90 5.89 -5.93
C PRO A 40 -16.40 6.22 -5.91
N ARG A 41 -16.71 7.47 -5.57
CA ARG A 41 -18.05 8.07 -5.80
C ARG A 41 -18.10 8.65 -7.21
N LEU A 42 -17.94 7.76 -8.19
CA LEU A 42 -17.74 8.13 -9.60
C LEU A 42 -19.06 8.54 -10.26
N PRO A 43 -19.11 9.67 -10.99
CA PRO A 43 -20.30 10.08 -11.72
C PRO A 43 -20.78 8.98 -12.70
N PRO A 44 -22.10 8.77 -12.86
CA PRO A 44 -22.63 7.69 -13.68
C PRO A 44 -22.31 7.83 -15.17
N GLN A 45 -22.01 9.05 -15.64
CA GLN A 45 -21.64 9.31 -17.04
C GLN A 45 -20.18 8.95 -17.37
N PHE A 46 -19.33 8.73 -16.36
CA PHE A 46 -17.97 8.27 -16.61
C PHE A 46 -17.95 6.77 -16.77
N ASP A 47 -17.23 6.28 -17.76
CA ASP A 47 -16.86 4.87 -17.81
C ASP A 47 -15.74 4.60 -16.81
N TRP A 48 -15.70 3.37 -16.29
CA TRP A 48 -14.55 2.95 -15.50
C TRP A 48 -13.32 2.89 -16.42
N PRO A 49 -12.21 3.57 -16.09
CA PRO A 49 -11.05 3.60 -16.97
C PRO A 49 -10.49 2.20 -17.26
N THR A 50 -10.13 1.95 -18.52
CA THR A 50 -9.50 0.71 -18.98
C THR A 50 -8.22 1.01 -19.73
N ALA A 51 -7.28 0.08 -19.74
CA ALA A 51 -6.05 0.15 -20.53
C ALA A 51 -5.59 -1.25 -20.97
N GLU A 52 -4.74 -1.28 -21.98
CA GLU A 52 -3.98 -2.48 -22.34
C GLU A 52 -2.77 -2.57 -21.38
N VAL A 53 -2.66 -3.67 -20.63
CA VAL A 53 -1.56 -3.90 -19.69
C VAL A 53 -0.85 -5.21 -20.00
N ARG A 54 0.43 -5.30 -19.67
CA ARG A 54 1.17 -6.56 -19.72
C ARG A 54 1.15 -7.23 -18.34
N VAL A 55 0.26 -8.20 -18.14
CA VAL A 55 0.05 -8.83 -16.82
C VAL A 55 1.30 -9.59 -16.32
N THR A 56 2.11 -10.15 -17.22
CA THR A 56 3.40 -10.78 -16.92
C THR A 56 4.36 -10.56 -18.09
N ILE A 57 5.68 -10.61 -17.85
CA ILE A 57 6.72 -10.38 -18.87
C ILE A 57 6.52 -11.22 -20.15
N ASP A 58 6.01 -12.45 -20.01
CA ASP A 58 5.86 -13.41 -21.09
C ASP A 58 4.46 -13.44 -21.74
N ARG A 59 3.51 -12.60 -21.31
CA ARG A 59 2.14 -12.57 -21.85
C ARG A 59 1.90 -11.39 -22.81
N GLU A 60 0.90 -11.57 -23.69
CA GLU A 60 0.40 -10.49 -24.54
C GLU A 60 -0.29 -9.40 -23.71
N LEU A 61 -0.51 -8.23 -24.35
CA LEU A 61 -1.29 -7.16 -23.75
C LEU A 61 -2.74 -7.61 -23.59
N GLU A 62 -3.30 -7.35 -22.41
CA GLU A 62 -4.71 -7.62 -22.10
C GLU A 62 -5.40 -6.30 -21.74
N LYS A 63 -6.60 -6.09 -22.27
CA LYS A 63 -7.44 -4.96 -21.87
C LYS A 63 -8.07 -5.22 -20.51
N VAL A 64 -7.78 -4.36 -19.56
CA VAL A 64 -8.25 -4.50 -18.17
C VAL A 64 -8.79 -3.20 -17.61
N ALA A 65 -9.65 -3.31 -16.60
CA ALA A 65 -10.05 -2.17 -15.79
C ALA A 65 -8.90 -1.73 -14.86
N LEU A 66 -8.67 -0.43 -14.78
CA LEU A 66 -7.64 0.15 -13.93
C LEU A 66 -8.08 0.17 -12.46
N THR A 67 -7.13 0.00 -11.55
CA THR A 67 -7.36 0.09 -10.10
C THR A 67 -7.64 1.53 -9.71
N PHE A 68 -8.67 1.72 -8.89
CA PHE A 68 -8.94 3.02 -8.28
C PHE A 68 -7.92 3.31 -7.17
N VAL A 69 -7.24 4.45 -7.28
CA VAL A 69 -6.15 4.84 -6.39
C VAL A 69 -6.60 5.87 -5.37
N ALA A 70 -7.25 6.94 -5.84
CA ALA A 70 -7.60 8.08 -5.00
C ALA A 70 -8.79 8.86 -5.54
N GLN A 71 -9.55 9.45 -4.63
CA GLN A 71 -10.51 10.52 -4.91
C GLN A 71 -10.09 11.74 -4.10
N ILE A 72 -10.01 12.90 -4.75
CA ILE A 72 -9.63 14.17 -4.10
C ILE A 72 -10.64 15.24 -4.46
N ASP A 73 -11.32 15.75 -3.44
CA ASP A 73 -12.18 16.90 -3.56
C ASP A 73 -11.37 18.19 -3.46
N LEU A 74 -11.38 18.98 -4.54
CA LEU A 74 -10.57 20.19 -4.64
C LEU A 74 -11.02 21.31 -3.70
N ALA A 75 -12.24 21.22 -3.13
CA ALA A 75 -12.66 22.15 -2.08
C ALA A 75 -11.91 21.93 -0.75
N GLU A 76 -11.32 20.75 -0.53
CA GLU A 76 -10.54 20.42 0.67
C GLU A 76 -9.05 20.73 0.50
N VAL A 77 -8.58 20.91 -0.73
CA VAL A 77 -7.18 21.19 -1.05
C VAL A 77 -6.86 22.67 -0.78
N PRO A 78 -5.90 22.99 0.10
CA PRO A 78 -5.49 24.37 0.35
C PRO A 78 -4.79 24.91 -0.89
N GLY A 79 -5.12 26.13 -1.28
CA GLY A 79 -4.62 26.63 -2.57
C GLY A 79 -5.23 27.91 -3.09
N GLY A 80 -6.28 28.42 -2.45
CA GLY A 80 -7.03 29.57 -2.93
C GLY A 80 -6.10 30.76 -3.26
N GLY A 81 -6.01 31.08 -4.56
CA GLY A 81 -5.27 32.23 -5.09
C GLY A 81 -3.83 31.94 -5.55
N TRP A 82 -3.25 30.76 -5.27
CA TRP A 82 -1.90 30.41 -5.74
C TRP A 82 -1.81 29.05 -6.44
N SER A 83 -2.73 28.12 -6.15
CA SER A 83 -2.77 26.82 -6.80
C SER A 83 -3.30 26.96 -8.23
N PRO A 84 -2.70 26.26 -9.21
CA PRO A 84 -3.23 26.20 -10.57
C PRO A 84 -4.45 25.26 -10.69
N LEU A 85 -4.78 24.51 -9.64
CA LEU A 85 -5.92 23.60 -9.63
C LEU A 85 -7.25 24.37 -9.58
N PRO A 86 -8.34 23.79 -10.12
CA PRO A 86 -9.69 24.29 -9.86
C PRO A 86 -9.95 24.40 -8.35
N THR A 87 -10.73 25.39 -7.95
CA THR A 87 -11.11 25.57 -6.53
C THR A 87 -12.25 24.65 -6.09
N ARG A 88 -12.87 23.93 -7.03
CA ARG A 88 -13.98 23.01 -6.82
C ARG A 88 -13.94 21.87 -7.83
N GLY A 89 -14.69 20.82 -7.51
CA GLY A 89 -14.75 19.60 -8.30
C GLY A 89 -13.92 18.50 -7.65
N THR A 90 -13.97 17.33 -8.26
CA THR A 90 -13.36 16.10 -7.74
C THR A 90 -12.47 15.48 -8.80
N LEU A 91 -11.24 15.14 -8.41
CA LEU A 91 -10.31 14.34 -9.19
C LEU A 91 -10.42 12.87 -8.78
N TYR A 92 -10.45 11.97 -9.76
CA TYR A 92 -10.44 10.53 -9.57
C TYR A 92 -9.20 9.95 -10.26
N PHE A 93 -8.36 9.25 -9.51
CA PHE A 93 -7.11 8.69 -9.98
C PHE A 93 -7.24 7.18 -10.13
N PHE A 94 -6.83 6.68 -11.29
CA PHE A 94 -6.79 5.27 -11.62
C PHE A 94 -5.42 4.91 -12.17
N CYS A 95 -4.91 3.74 -11.82
CA CYS A 95 -3.64 3.22 -12.32
C CYS A 95 -3.71 1.71 -12.52
N SER A 96 -2.88 1.17 -13.40
CA SER A 96 -2.61 -0.26 -13.43
C SER A 96 -2.05 -0.67 -12.06
N SER A 97 -2.53 -1.77 -11.49
CA SER A 97 -1.90 -2.39 -10.33
C SER A 97 -0.74 -3.31 -10.72
N VAL A 98 -0.57 -3.59 -12.02
CA VAL A 98 0.55 -4.38 -12.56
C VAL A 98 1.64 -3.42 -13.00
N PHE A 99 2.80 -3.54 -12.37
CA PHE A 99 3.94 -2.63 -12.55
C PHE A 99 5.20 -3.32 -13.10
N CYS A 100 5.06 -4.53 -13.65
CA CYS A 100 6.19 -5.33 -14.13
C CYS A 100 7.02 -4.63 -15.20
N GLY A 101 8.17 -4.07 -14.81
CA GLY A 101 9.09 -3.42 -15.74
C GLY A 101 8.53 -2.15 -16.38
N GLU A 102 7.50 -1.54 -15.79
CA GLU A 102 6.86 -0.34 -16.32
C GLU A 102 7.20 0.90 -15.47
N SER A 103 8.08 1.76 -15.98
CA SER A 103 8.29 3.11 -15.41
C SER A 103 7.11 4.05 -15.64
N HIS A 104 6.23 3.70 -16.59
CA HIS A 104 5.09 4.50 -17.03
C HIS A 104 3.82 3.64 -17.03
N PRO A 105 3.32 3.23 -15.85
CA PRO A 105 2.14 2.39 -15.78
C PRO A 105 0.93 3.11 -16.38
N PRO A 106 -0.01 2.39 -17.03
CA PRO A 106 -1.23 3.00 -17.52
C PRO A 106 -2.03 3.68 -16.40
N GLY A 107 -2.02 5.01 -16.41
CA GLY A 107 -2.76 5.85 -15.47
C GLY A 107 -3.85 6.68 -16.15
N ARG A 108 -4.93 6.97 -15.44
CA ARG A 108 -6.00 7.87 -15.89
C ARG A 108 -6.46 8.76 -14.74
N VAL A 109 -6.67 10.04 -15.04
CA VAL A 109 -7.29 10.98 -14.11
C VAL A 109 -8.56 11.53 -14.74
N LEU A 110 -9.65 11.50 -13.98
CA LEU A 110 -10.93 12.06 -14.37
C LEU A 110 -11.23 13.27 -13.50
N TYR A 111 -11.81 14.32 -14.09
CA TYR A 111 -12.27 15.50 -13.37
C TYR A 111 -13.78 15.65 -13.50
N SER A 112 -14.46 15.75 -12.36
CA SER A 112 -15.88 16.15 -12.30
C SER A 112 -16.00 17.53 -11.66
N PRO A 113 -16.84 18.45 -12.17
CA PRO A 113 -17.07 19.74 -11.51
C PRO A 113 -17.90 19.62 -10.22
N THR A 114 -18.37 18.42 -9.87
CA THR A 114 -19.15 18.16 -8.65
C THR A 114 -18.26 17.83 -7.44
N ASP A 115 -18.82 18.07 -6.27
CA ASP A 115 -18.25 17.69 -4.98
C ASP A 115 -18.14 16.15 -4.84
N GLY A 116 -17.20 15.68 -4.02
CA GLY A 116 -16.80 14.27 -3.91
C GLY A 116 -17.80 13.38 -3.17
N ASP A 117 -18.85 13.96 -2.59
CA ASP A 117 -19.99 13.28 -1.97
C ASP A 117 -21.26 13.32 -2.83
N ALA A 118 -21.18 13.85 -4.06
CA ALA A 118 -22.35 14.00 -4.92
C ALA A 118 -22.96 12.68 -5.43
N TYR A 119 -22.20 11.58 -5.36
CA TYR A 119 -22.60 10.27 -5.89
C TYR A 119 -22.39 9.16 -4.85
N ALA A 120 -23.09 8.05 -5.04
CA ALA A 120 -22.87 6.83 -4.27
C ALA A 120 -21.58 6.13 -4.70
N ASP A 121 -21.06 5.27 -3.83
CA ASP A 121 -19.91 4.42 -4.12
C ASP A 121 -20.21 3.51 -5.33
N ARG A 122 -19.28 3.44 -6.27
CA ARG A 122 -19.40 2.62 -7.48
C ARG A 122 -18.66 1.30 -7.30
N ALA A 123 -19.39 0.20 -7.47
CA ALA A 123 -18.80 -1.15 -7.47
C ALA A 123 -17.75 -1.29 -8.58
N PRO A 124 -16.65 -2.02 -8.32
CA PRO A 124 -15.64 -2.27 -9.33
C PRO A 124 -16.23 -3.13 -10.45
N PRO A 125 -15.75 -2.98 -11.69
CA PRO A 125 -16.19 -3.83 -12.78
C PRO A 125 -15.67 -5.28 -12.57
N PRO A 126 -16.36 -6.29 -13.12
CA PRO A 126 -16.00 -7.70 -12.89
C PRO A 126 -14.59 -8.09 -13.38
N ASP A 127 -14.09 -7.37 -14.39
CA ASP A 127 -12.77 -7.52 -15.01
C ASP A 127 -11.68 -6.67 -14.33
N LEU A 128 -11.95 -6.11 -13.14
CA LEU A 128 -10.91 -5.47 -12.33
C LEU A 128 -9.87 -6.51 -11.92
N MET A 129 -8.62 -6.24 -12.28
CA MET A 129 -7.50 -7.09 -11.91
C MET A 129 -7.29 -7.08 -10.40
N PRO A 130 -6.79 -8.19 -9.84
CA PRO A 130 -6.22 -8.17 -8.51
C PRO A 130 -5.08 -7.14 -8.41
N LEU A 131 -4.88 -6.64 -7.21
CA LEU A 131 -3.75 -5.77 -6.89
C LEU A 131 -2.47 -6.58 -7.07
N ALA A 132 -1.57 -6.12 -7.94
CA ALA A 132 -0.29 -6.78 -8.12
C ALA A 132 0.74 -6.25 -7.10
N GLY A 133 1.68 -7.13 -6.79
CA GLY A 133 2.92 -6.87 -6.07
C GLY A 133 4.10 -7.09 -7.01
N THR A 134 5.27 -7.34 -6.41
CA THR A 134 6.52 -7.53 -7.13
C THR A 134 6.42 -8.63 -8.20
N ASN A 135 6.85 -8.33 -9.42
CA ASN A 135 6.84 -9.24 -10.60
C ASN A 135 5.46 -9.64 -11.13
N GLY A 136 4.39 -8.95 -10.75
CA GLY A 136 3.04 -9.21 -11.30
C GLY A 136 2.30 -10.33 -10.59
N ASP A 137 2.93 -10.91 -9.56
CA ASP A 137 2.24 -11.71 -8.57
C ASP A 137 1.27 -10.83 -7.77
N TYR A 138 0.26 -11.39 -7.12
CA TYR A 138 -0.66 -10.60 -6.30
C TYR A 138 0.06 -9.95 -5.10
N GLN A 139 -0.33 -8.71 -4.74
CA GLN A 139 0.20 -7.94 -3.60
C GLN A 139 0.21 -8.75 -2.30
N VAL A 140 -0.77 -9.66 -2.19
CA VAL A 140 -0.84 -10.67 -1.14
C VAL A 140 -1.20 -12.01 -1.79
N LYS A 141 -0.21 -12.89 -1.96
CA LYS A 141 -0.35 -14.15 -2.73
C LYS A 141 -1.42 -15.11 -2.19
N TRP A 142 -1.77 -14.97 -0.91
CA TRP A 142 -2.73 -15.82 -0.22
C TRP A 142 -4.15 -15.27 -0.18
N LEU A 143 -4.41 -14.09 -0.74
CA LEU A 143 -5.77 -13.61 -0.98
C LEU A 143 -6.34 -14.28 -2.25
N ASP A 144 -7.58 -14.76 -2.15
CA ASP A 144 -8.34 -15.29 -3.27
C ASP A 144 -9.08 -14.15 -3.99
N PRO A 145 -8.78 -13.88 -5.27
CA PRO A 145 -9.36 -12.76 -6.01
C PRO A 145 -10.86 -12.88 -6.28
N ASN A 146 -11.45 -14.05 -6.06
CA ASN A 146 -12.89 -14.28 -6.21
C ASN A 146 -13.64 -14.19 -4.88
N LEU A 147 -12.95 -14.29 -3.75
CA LEU A 147 -13.56 -14.34 -2.42
C LEU A 147 -13.25 -13.10 -1.60
N ASP A 148 -12.03 -12.58 -1.71
CA ASP A 148 -11.53 -11.53 -0.84
C ASP A 148 -11.64 -10.18 -1.55
N PHE A 149 -12.54 -9.31 -1.09
CA PHE A 149 -12.75 -7.99 -1.69
C PHE A 149 -11.46 -7.16 -1.80
N HIS A 150 -10.63 -7.20 -0.75
CA HIS A 150 -9.37 -6.46 -0.67
C HIS A 150 -8.21 -7.08 -1.47
N SER A 151 -8.48 -8.12 -2.27
CA SER A 151 -7.55 -8.57 -3.31
C SER A 151 -7.54 -7.66 -4.54
N LYS A 152 -8.62 -6.90 -4.78
CA LYS A 152 -8.83 -6.05 -5.98
C LYS A 152 -8.99 -4.57 -5.64
N VAL A 153 -9.45 -4.29 -4.42
CA VAL A 153 -9.79 -2.94 -3.97
C VAL A 153 -9.05 -2.63 -2.68
N GLU A 154 -8.24 -1.59 -2.70
CA GLU A 154 -7.53 -1.13 -1.52
C GLU A 154 -8.48 -0.67 -0.41
N PHE A 155 -7.99 -0.56 0.83
CA PHE A 155 -8.81 -0.03 1.93
C PHE A 155 -9.03 1.49 1.78
N LYS A 156 -10.15 2.00 2.31
CA LYS A 156 -10.46 3.43 2.29
C LYS A 156 -9.69 4.15 3.39
N TYR A 157 -8.86 5.12 3.02
CA TYR A 157 -8.14 5.99 3.95
C TYR A 157 -8.47 7.47 3.69
N PRO A 158 -9.23 8.14 4.59
CA PRO A 158 -9.53 9.56 4.46
C PRO A 158 -8.26 10.42 4.42
N LEU A 159 -8.31 11.51 3.65
CA LEU A 159 -7.19 12.42 3.47
C LEU A 159 -7.40 13.74 4.23
N SER A 160 -6.28 14.35 4.58
CA SER A 160 -6.17 15.70 5.07
C SER A 160 -5.00 16.39 4.36
N PHE A 161 -5.10 17.71 4.20
CA PHE A 161 -4.19 18.47 3.36
C PHE A 161 -3.47 19.56 4.17
N ARG A 162 -2.16 19.70 3.98
CA ARG A 162 -1.36 20.74 4.66
C ARG A 162 -0.48 21.48 3.64
N PRO A 163 -0.56 22.82 3.57
CA PRO A 163 0.35 23.57 2.71
C PRO A 163 1.77 23.50 3.29
N PHE A 164 2.75 23.38 2.41
CA PHE A 164 4.16 23.46 2.75
C PHE A 164 4.96 24.03 1.57
N ARG A 165 6.27 24.23 1.78
CA ARG A 165 7.20 24.65 0.72
C ARG A 165 8.03 23.44 0.31
N ASP A 166 8.00 23.15 -0.98
CA ASP A 166 8.90 22.18 -1.60
C ASP A 166 10.05 22.95 -2.27
N PHE A 167 11.25 22.39 -2.25
CA PHE A 167 12.45 23.02 -2.79
C PHE A 167 12.96 22.21 -3.98
N TYR A 168 13.88 22.73 -4.77
CA TYR A 168 14.56 21.92 -5.78
C TYR A 168 16.01 21.66 -5.32
N PHE A 169 16.37 20.39 -5.15
CA PHE A 169 17.73 19.97 -4.86
C PHE A 169 17.90 18.47 -5.15
N LEU A 170 19.13 18.08 -5.49
CA LEU A 170 19.55 16.70 -5.74
C LEU A 170 20.61 16.31 -4.70
N GLU A 171 20.33 15.27 -3.91
CA GLU A 171 21.28 14.72 -2.94
C GLU A 171 22.01 15.76 -2.04
N ASP A 172 21.28 16.77 -1.57
CA ASP A 172 21.87 17.95 -0.95
C ASP A 172 21.58 18.03 0.55
N ALA A 173 22.60 18.23 1.37
CA ALA A 173 22.43 18.27 2.83
C ALA A 173 21.69 19.54 3.29
N VAL A 174 21.94 20.69 2.66
CA VAL A 174 21.31 21.97 3.02
C VAL A 174 19.83 21.96 2.60
N GLY A 175 19.55 21.47 1.39
CA GLY A 175 18.21 21.21 0.89
C GLY A 175 17.46 20.20 1.77
N GLY A 176 18.12 19.12 2.16
CA GLY A 176 17.58 18.13 3.09
C GLY A 176 17.20 18.73 4.45
N GLU A 177 18.06 19.56 5.04
CA GLU A 177 17.75 20.28 6.28
C GLU A 177 16.56 21.24 6.12
N LEU A 178 16.48 21.97 5.00
CA LEU A 178 15.37 22.85 4.68
C LEU A 178 14.06 22.06 4.57
N MET A 179 14.07 20.94 3.85
CA MET A 179 12.92 20.07 3.67
C MET A 179 12.44 19.51 5.02
N ILE A 180 13.34 18.94 5.83
CA ILE A 180 13.00 18.43 7.17
C ILE A 180 12.37 19.53 8.03
N LYS A 181 12.93 20.74 8.00
CA LYS A 181 12.38 21.88 8.76
C LYS A 181 10.96 22.24 8.32
N GLU A 182 10.67 22.24 7.03
CA GLU A 182 9.32 22.50 6.52
C GLU A 182 8.35 21.35 6.82
N LEU A 183 8.77 20.09 6.68
CA LEU A 183 7.96 18.92 7.05
C LEU A 183 7.62 18.92 8.54
N CYS A 184 8.60 19.14 9.42
CA CYS A 184 8.37 19.25 10.87
C CYS A 184 7.48 20.44 11.23
N ARG A 185 7.49 21.53 10.45
CA ARG A 185 6.55 22.64 10.63
C ARG A 185 5.12 22.24 10.27
N ALA A 186 4.94 21.49 9.18
CA ALA A 186 3.63 21.11 8.67
C ALA A 186 3.00 19.92 9.42
N LEU A 187 3.80 18.94 9.81
CA LEU A 187 3.37 17.68 10.43
C LEU A 187 3.60 17.61 11.93
N GLY A 188 4.40 18.52 12.50
CA GLY A 188 4.85 18.45 13.87
C GLY A 188 6.07 17.51 14.06
N PRO A 189 6.49 17.26 15.32
CA PRO A 189 7.53 16.29 15.59
C PRO A 189 7.04 14.89 15.18
N GLY A 190 7.84 14.17 14.40
CA GLY A 190 7.51 12.79 14.08
C GLY A 190 7.73 11.86 15.28
N GLU A 191 7.19 10.66 15.19
CA GLU A 191 7.47 9.60 16.16
C GLU A 191 8.90 9.07 15.96
N PRO A 192 9.58 8.60 17.02
CA PRO A 192 10.86 7.93 16.85
C PRO A 192 10.67 6.68 15.99
N PRO A 193 11.68 6.30 15.18
CA PRO A 193 11.65 5.04 14.46
C PRO A 193 11.53 3.89 15.46
N GLN A 194 10.48 3.07 15.32
CA GLN A 194 10.33 1.84 16.08
C GLN A 194 10.67 0.65 15.19
N SER A 195 11.28 -0.38 15.79
CA SER A 195 11.71 -1.60 15.09
C SER A 195 10.68 -2.72 15.12
N ASP A 196 9.56 -2.56 15.85
CA ASP A 196 8.55 -3.62 15.99
C ASP A 196 7.49 -3.53 14.88
N LEU A 197 7.92 -3.78 13.65
CA LEU A 197 7.00 -4.08 12.56
C LEU A 197 6.68 -5.57 12.65
N LEU A 198 5.39 -5.93 12.71
CA LEU A 198 4.96 -7.32 12.92
C LEU A 198 5.61 -8.29 11.94
N GLN A 199 5.64 -7.94 10.66
CA GLN A 199 6.30 -8.71 9.60
C GLN A 199 7.81 -8.96 9.81
N PHE A 200 8.47 -8.28 10.76
CA PHE A 200 9.88 -8.50 11.09
C PHE A 200 10.07 -9.26 12.41
N ARG A 201 8.97 -9.67 13.06
CA ARG A 201 9.01 -10.55 14.22
C ARG A 201 9.40 -11.95 13.79
N ARG A 202 10.17 -12.62 14.65
CA ARG A 202 10.56 -14.01 14.42
C ARG A 202 9.58 -14.94 15.14
N VAL A 203 9.61 -16.22 14.78
CA VAL A 203 8.80 -17.27 15.43
C VAL A 203 8.83 -17.20 16.97
N PRO A 204 9.97 -17.02 17.67
CA PRO A 204 9.99 -16.96 19.13
C PRO A 204 9.31 -15.71 19.72
N ASP A 205 9.13 -14.65 18.93
CA ASP A 205 8.42 -13.45 19.35
C ASP A 205 6.91 -13.72 19.33
N TYR A 206 6.41 -14.38 18.28
CA TYR A 206 5.02 -14.84 18.17
C TYR A 206 4.64 -15.93 19.17
N GLU A 207 5.58 -16.79 19.56
CA GLU A 207 5.37 -17.81 20.59
C GLU A 207 4.98 -17.20 21.94
N LYS A 208 5.61 -16.08 22.29
CA LYS A 208 5.36 -15.35 23.55
C LYS A 208 4.11 -14.48 23.49
N ASP A 209 3.74 -14.02 22.30
CA ASP A 209 2.60 -13.15 22.09
C ASP A 209 1.30 -13.97 22.11
N GLN A 210 0.52 -13.86 23.17
CA GLN A 210 -0.76 -14.57 23.32
C GLN A 210 -1.95 -13.80 22.73
N ASP A 211 -1.75 -12.55 22.32
CA ASP A 211 -2.82 -11.59 22.04
C ASP A 211 -3.08 -11.45 20.54
N TRP A 212 -2.86 -12.48 19.72
CA TRP A 212 -3.13 -12.38 18.28
C TRP A 212 -4.61 -12.02 18.05
N PRO A 213 -4.96 -11.20 17.03
CA PRO A 213 -6.34 -10.82 16.71
C PRO A 213 -7.12 -11.99 16.08
N PHE A 214 -7.38 -13.02 16.89
CA PHE A 214 -7.97 -14.27 16.46
C PHE A 214 -9.42 -14.14 16.05
N ASN A 215 -9.66 -14.33 14.76
CA ASN A 215 -10.94 -14.64 14.14
C ASN A 215 -10.72 -15.68 13.02
N TRP A 216 -11.80 -16.13 12.39
CA TRP A 216 -11.71 -17.11 11.29
C TRP A 216 -11.05 -16.55 10.03
N LEU A 217 -11.05 -15.23 9.83
CA LEU A 217 -10.36 -14.54 8.74
C LEU A 217 -8.84 -14.72 8.86
N LEU A 218 -8.27 -14.44 10.04
CA LEU A 218 -6.84 -14.64 10.31
C LEU A 218 -6.42 -16.08 10.06
N ILE A 219 -7.19 -17.04 10.60
CA ILE A 219 -6.94 -18.49 10.39
C ILE A 219 -6.92 -18.80 8.90
N THR A 220 -7.93 -18.35 8.15
CA THR A 220 -8.05 -18.60 6.71
C THR A 220 -6.87 -18.05 5.93
N HIS A 221 -6.47 -16.81 6.21
CA HIS A 221 -5.36 -16.14 5.54
C HIS A 221 -4.02 -16.83 5.81
N VAL A 222 -3.72 -17.15 7.07
CA VAL A 222 -2.50 -17.86 7.45
C VAL A 222 -2.45 -19.25 6.79
N VAL A 223 -3.57 -19.96 6.77
CA VAL A 223 -3.68 -21.29 6.14
C VAL A 223 -3.45 -21.22 4.63
N ARG A 224 -4.06 -20.25 3.95
CA ARG A 224 -3.83 -20.01 2.52
C ARG A 224 -2.37 -19.68 2.23
N SER A 225 -1.71 -18.92 3.11
CA SER A 225 -0.27 -18.64 2.96
C SER A 225 0.58 -19.89 3.05
N VAL A 226 0.32 -20.73 4.07
CA VAL A 226 1.01 -22.03 4.20
C VAL A 226 0.77 -22.91 2.98
N LEU A 227 -0.47 -22.98 2.46
CA LEU A 227 -0.78 -23.73 1.25
C LEU A 227 -0.01 -23.21 0.02
N SER A 228 0.06 -21.89 -0.15
CA SER A 228 0.81 -21.26 -1.25
C SER A 228 2.29 -21.66 -1.21
N HIS A 229 2.93 -21.57 -0.04
CA HIS A 229 4.32 -22.00 0.14
C HIS A 229 4.54 -23.49 -0.11
N VAL A 230 3.68 -24.34 0.46
CA VAL A 230 3.79 -25.79 0.28
C VAL A 230 3.65 -26.18 -1.19
N GLN A 231 2.70 -25.56 -1.92
CA GLN A 231 2.49 -25.81 -3.34
C GLN A 231 3.68 -25.35 -4.19
N GLY A 232 4.22 -24.15 -3.91
CA GLY A 232 5.42 -23.64 -4.58
C GLY A 232 6.61 -24.58 -4.38
N ASP A 233 6.89 -24.96 -3.14
CA ASP A 233 8.02 -25.84 -2.81
C ASP A 233 7.88 -27.24 -3.42
N LEU A 234 6.65 -27.80 -3.47
CA LEU A 234 6.36 -29.07 -4.14
C LEU A 234 6.54 -29.01 -5.66
N THR A 235 6.29 -27.84 -6.27
CA THR A 235 6.34 -27.67 -7.73
C THR A 235 7.76 -27.37 -8.23
N ASP A 236 8.45 -26.43 -7.59
CA ASP A 236 9.72 -25.89 -8.10
C ASP A 236 10.96 -26.65 -7.60
N GLY A 237 10.84 -27.37 -6.47
CA GLY A 237 11.98 -27.99 -5.79
C GLY A 237 13.03 -26.96 -5.33
N TYR A 238 14.24 -27.41 -4.98
CA TYR A 238 15.30 -26.51 -4.48
C TYR A 238 16.40 -26.28 -5.51
N PHE A 239 16.44 -25.10 -6.14
CA PHE A 239 17.46 -24.72 -7.13
C PHE A 239 17.66 -25.79 -8.23
N GLY A 240 16.56 -26.30 -8.80
CA GLY A 240 16.60 -27.34 -9.84
C GLY A 240 17.00 -28.73 -9.34
N LYS A 241 17.11 -28.94 -8.02
CA LYS A 241 17.28 -30.27 -7.43
C LYS A 241 15.91 -30.86 -7.09
N PRO A 242 15.67 -32.15 -7.40
CA PRO A 242 14.49 -32.86 -6.93
C PRO A 242 14.41 -32.84 -5.40
N LEU A 243 13.20 -32.72 -4.87
CA LEU A 243 12.95 -32.87 -3.45
C LEU A 243 13.37 -34.27 -2.97
N THR A 244 13.87 -34.35 -1.73
CA THR A 244 14.10 -35.65 -1.09
C THR A 244 12.75 -36.25 -0.68
N GLY A 245 12.65 -37.59 -0.65
CA GLY A 245 11.40 -38.25 -0.21
C GLY A 245 10.97 -37.84 1.20
N GLU A 246 11.92 -37.57 2.10
CA GLU A 246 11.65 -37.02 3.43
C GLU A 246 11.03 -35.61 3.36
N ALA A 247 11.57 -34.73 2.52
CA ALA A 247 11.04 -33.38 2.32
C ALA A 247 9.62 -33.42 1.73
N THR A 248 9.40 -34.27 0.73
CA THR A 248 8.07 -34.47 0.13
C THR A 248 7.04 -34.91 1.17
N VAL A 249 7.34 -35.95 1.96
CA VAL A 249 6.43 -36.42 3.03
C VAL A 249 6.18 -35.32 4.08
N GLY A 250 7.21 -34.54 4.42
CA GLY A 250 7.08 -33.39 5.30
C GLY A 250 6.09 -32.35 4.77
N LEU A 251 6.26 -31.94 3.52
CA LEU A 251 5.41 -30.96 2.83
C LEU A 251 3.97 -31.48 2.65
N GLU A 252 3.78 -32.74 2.26
CA GLU A 252 2.45 -33.37 2.13
C GLU A 252 1.69 -33.39 3.46
N ARG A 253 2.39 -33.63 4.58
CA ARG A 253 1.80 -33.54 5.92
C ARG A 253 1.36 -32.11 6.25
N LEU A 254 2.17 -31.10 5.93
CA LEU A 254 1.81 -29.70 6.12
C LEU A 254 0.60 -29.32 5.25
N HIS A 255 0.59 -29.75 3.99
CA HIS A 255 -0.52 -29.57 3.06
C HIS A 255 -1.82 -30.14 3.63
N ALA A 256 -1.82 -31.40 4.06
CA ALA A 256 -3.00 -32.05 4.63
C ALA A 256 -3.51 -31.33 5.89
N GLY A 257 -2.60 -30.90 6.78
CA GLY A 257 -2.96 -30.12 7.96
C GLY A 257 -3.59 -28.76 7.62
N ALA A 258 -3.04 -28.06 6.63
CA ALA A 258 -3.56 -26.79 6.15
C ALA A 258 -4.95 -26.94 5.50
N ILE A 259 -5.16 -27.95 4.64
CA ILE A 259 -6.48 -28.26 4.06
C ILE A 259 -7.52 -28.50 5.17
N GLY A 260 -7.20 -29.29 6.19
CA GLY A 260 -8.13 -29.53 7.29
C GLY A 260 -8.47 -28.28 8.11
N TRP A 261 -7.60 -27.28 8.17
CA TRP A 261 -7.95 -25.97 8.73
C TRP A 261 -8.80 -25.13 7.78
N LEU A 262 -8.51 -25.14 6.48
CA LEU A 262 -9.28 -24.41 5.49
C LEU A 262 -10.74 -24.90 5.43
N GLU A 263 -10.95 -26.22 5.42
CA GLU A 263 -12.28 -26.84 5.48
C GLU A 263 -13.06 -26.41 6.73
N ARG A 264 -12.40 -26.35 7.88
CA ARG A 264 -13.02 -25.87 9.14
C ARG A 264 -13.42 -24.41 9.07
N SER A 265 -12.67 -23.58 8.35
CA SER A 265 -12.99 -22.16 8.19
C SER A 265 -14.15 -21.89 7.22
N GLN A 266 -14.37 -22.75 6.22
CA GLN A 266 -15.40 -22.53 5.18
C GLN A 266 -16.83 -22.46 5.72
N GLU A 267 -17.10 -23.12 6.85
CA GLU A 267 -18.42 -23.14 7.48
C GLU A 267 -18.63 -21.98 8.47
N ARG A 268 -17.70 -21.02 8.55
CA ARG A 268 -17.65 -19.98 9.57
C ARG A 268 -17.75 -18.59 8.97
N THR A 269 -18.33 -17.66 9.72
CA THR A 269 -18.27 -16.24 9.35
C THR A 269 -16.84 -15.74 9.61
N PRO A 270 -16.16 -15.08 8.67
CA PRO A 270 -14.75 -14.72 8.83
C PRO A 270 -14.43 -13.91 10.10
N MET A 271 -15.33 -13.04 10.55
CA MET A 271 -15.10 -12.18 11.72
C MET A 271 -15.63 -12.75 13.04
N ASP A 272 -16.21 -13.95 13.05
CA ASP A 272 -16.67 -14.55 14.29
C ASP A 272 -15.49 -14.85 15.23
N GLU A 273 -15.73 -14.72 16.53
CA GLU A 273 -14.77 -15.11 17.55
C GLU A 273 -14.43 -16.60 17.46
N VAL A 274 -13.16 -16.92 17.71
CA VAL A 274 -12.68 -18.29 17.82
C VAL A 274 -12.61 -18.68 19.30
N ASP A 275 -13.08 -19.88 19.64
CA ASP A 275 -13.02 -20.37 21.01
C ASP A 275 -11.57 -20.62 21.47
N PRO A 276 -11.29 -20.54 22.78
CA PRO A 276 -9.92 -20.65 23.30
C PRO A 276 -9.21 -21.97 22.95
N GLU A 277 -9.94 -23.08 22.85
CA GLU A 277 -9.36 -24.38 22.51
C GLU A 277 -8.91 -24.42 21.04
N ILE A 278 -9.76 -23.93 20.12
CA ILE A 278 -9.37 -23.78 18.71
C ILE A 278 -8.22 -22.79 18.55
N LYS A 279 -8.20 -21.66 19.28
CA LYS A 279 -7.06 -20.72 19.27
C LYS A 279 -5.76 -21.43 19.65
N ALA A 280 -5.75 -22.18 20.76
CA ALA A 280 -4.58 -22.92 21.21
C ALA A 280 -4.15 -24.00 20.21
N SER A 281 -5.10 -24.75 19.66
CA SER A 281 -4.87 -25.78 18.65
C SER A 281 -4.27 -25.20 17.37
N PHE A 282 -4.80 -24.08 16.88
CA PHE A 282 -4.31 -23.39 15.70
C PHE A 282 -2.88 -22.87 15.89
N ARG A 283 -2.60 -22.24 17.04
CA ARG A 283 -1.25 -21.78 17.38
C ARG A 283 -0.25 -22.94 17.37
N SER A 284 -0.59 -24.05 18.04
CA SER A 284 0.24 -25.25 18.06
C SER A 284 0.54 -25.74 16.65
N TRP A 285 -0.50 -25.84 15.81
CA TRP A 285 -0.34 -26.24 14.41
C TRP A 285 0.56 -25.28 13.63
N TRP A 286 0.41 -23.96 13.80
CA TRP A 286 1.27 -22.99 13.13
C TRP A 286 2.73 -23.10 13.59
N PHE A 287 2.98 -23.33 14.88
CA PHE A 287 4.34 -23.60 15.35
C PHE A 287 4.90 -24.91 14.76
N ASP A 288 4.10 -25.96 14.62
CA ASP A 288 4.53 -27.20 13.95
C ASP A 288 4.92 -26.94 12.48
N VAL A 289 4.18 -26.08 11.77
CA VAL A 289 4.54 -25.62 10.41
C VAL A 289 5.88 -24.90 10.43
N ALA A 290 6.08 -23.91 11.31
CA ALA A 290 7.31 -23.15 11.41
C ALA A 290 8.53 -24.03 11.75
N HIS A 291 8.38 -24.99 12.68
CA HIS A 291 9.42 -25.95 13.01
C HIS A 291 9.74 -26.87 11.83
N ALA A 292 8.72 -27.35 11.11
CA ALA A 292 8.93 -28.16 9.91
C ALA A 292 9.72 -27.40 8.84
N TYR A 293 9.40 -26.13 8.57
CA TYR A 293 10.17 -25.32 7.62
C TYR A 293 11.60 -25.03 8.07
N LYS A 294 11.84 -24.93 9.38
CA LYS A 294 13.19 -24.84 9.93
C LYS A 294 13.98 -26.13 9.68
N ASP A 295 13.37 -27.30 9.81
CA ASP A 295 13.99 -28.60 9.54
C ASP A 295 14.20 -28.87 8.03
N LEU A 296 13.37 -28.24 7.19
CA LEU A 296 13.47 -28.27 5.73
C LEU A 296 14.45 -27.23 5.18
N ALA A 297 15.10 -26.41 6.02
CA ALA A 297 16.01 -25.36 5.58
C ALA A 297 17.11 -25.93 4.65
N GLY A 298 17.26 -25.32 3.46
CA GLY A 298 18.19 -25.77 2.43
C GLY A 298 17.75 -27.00 1.64
N LYS A 299 16.55 -27.55 1.90
CA LYS A 299 15.89 -28.60 1.10
C LYS A 299 14.75 -28.04 0.24
N VAL A 300 14.25 -26.85 0.57
CA VAL A 300 13.16 -26.14 -0.13
C VAL A 300 13.49 -24.64 -0.22
N PRO A 301 12.93 -23.90 -1.21
CA PRO A 301 13.13 -22.46 -1.34
C PRO A 301 12.61 -21.65 -0.15
N THR A 302 11.45 -22.04 0.40
CA THR A 302 10.83 -21.33 1.52
C THR A 302 11.65 -21.50 2.81
N TYR A 303 11.86 -20.41 3.54
CA TYR A 303 12.53 -20.42 4.84
C TYR A 303 11.56 -20.02 5.95
N VAL A 304 11.86 -20.42 7.18
CA VAL A 304 11.02 -20.15 8.36
C VAL A 304 10.72 -18.67 8.60
N GLY A 305 11.58 -17.77 8.11
CA GLY A 305 11.35 -16.33 8.15
C GLY A 305 10.13 -15.92 7.32
N SER A 306 10.00 -16.39 6.08
CA SER A 306 8.82 -16.11 5.24
C SER A 306 7.51 -16.52 5.91
N ILE A 307 7.50 -17.66 6.61
CA ILE A 307 6.32 -18.12 7.36
C ILE A 307 5.96 -17.18 8.51
N ALA A 308 6.96 -16.58 9.16
CA ALA A 308 6.74 -15.59 10.22
C ALA A 308 6.29 -14.24 9.64
N ASP A 309 6.91 -13.80 8.54
CA ASP A 309 6.57 -12.57 7.83
C ASP A 309 5.09 -12.61 7.37
N ASP A 310 4.66 -13.72 6.77
CA ASP A 310 3.28 -13.97 6.34
C ASP A 310 2.26 -13.92 7.48
N LEU A 311 2.62 -14.43 8.67
CA LEU A 311 1.75 -14.31 9.85
C LEU A 311 1.59 -12.83 10.23
N GLY A 312 2.67 -12.05 10.19
CA GLY A 312 2.64 -10.61 10.42
C GLY A 312 1.75 -9.87 9.43
N ASP A 313 1.86 -10.20 8.15
CA ASP A 313 1.04 -9.63 7.08
C ASP A 313 -0.43 -10.02 7.21
N ALA A 314 -0.72 -11.29 7.51
CA ALA A 314 -2.08 -11.76 7.75
C ALA A 314 -2.72 -11.08 8.97
N ILE A 315 -1.96 -10.85 10.05
CA ILE A 315 -2.41 -10.09 11.21
C ILE A 315 -2.70 -8.64 10.82
N ASN A 316 -1.78 -7.96 10.16
CA ASN A 316 -1.94 -6.58 9.69
C ASN A 316 -3.18 -6.43 8.81
N HIS A 317 -3.36 -7.32 7.84
CA HIS A 317 -4.52 -7.33 6.96
C HIS A 317 -5.83 -7.60 7.73
N THR A 318 -5.82 -8.53 8.69
CA THR A 318 -6.99 -8.82 9.52
C THR A 318 -7.43 -7.59 10.32
N ILE A 319 -6.49 -6.85 10.91
CA ILE A 319 -6.77 -5.61 11.65
C ILE A 319 -7.37 -4.56 10.71
N ARG A 320 -6.86 -4.42 9.48
CA ARG A 320 -7.43 -3.49 8.48
C ARG A 320 -8.87 -3.87 8.12
N CYS A 321 -9.14 -5.16 7.92
CA CYS A 321 -10.50 -5.65 7.69
C CYS A 321 -11.43 -5.37 8.88
N MET A 322 -10.95 -5.49 10.12
CA MET A 322 -11.72 -5.10 11.30
C MET A 322 -12.01 -3.59 11.31
N ALA A 323 -11.00 -2.75 11.04
CA ALA A 323 -11.15 -1.29 10.98
C ALA A 323 -12.14 -0.82 9.89
N ALA A 324 -12.17 -1.54 8.76
CA ALA A 324 -13.05 -1.24 7.64
C ALA A 324 -14.50 -1.71 7.85
N GLN A 325 -14.79 -2.46 8.92
CA GLN A 325 -16.15 -2.87 9.27
C GLN A 325 -16.78 -1.97 10.33
N ASP A 326 -15.98 -1.52 11.30
CA ASP A 326 -16.47 -0.75 12.46
C ASP A 326 -15.48 0.36 12.82
N VAL A 327 -16.02 1.56 13.06
CA VAL A 327 -15.26 2.73 13.51
C VAL A 327 -14.66 2.51 14.90
N ASP A 328 -15.26 1.65 15.73
CA ASP A 328 -14.80 1.34 17.08
C ASP A 328 -13.95 0.06 17.13
N ILE A 329 -12.93 -0.02 16.28
CA ILE A 329 -12.04 -1.18 16.14
C ILE A 329 -11.47 -1.72 17.47
N PHE A 330 -11.21 -0.85 18.45
CA PHE A 330 -10.67 -1.23 19.76
C PHE A 330 -11.61 -2.13 20.56
N ASN A 331 -12.88 -2.24 20.19
CA ASN A 331 -13.82 -3.19 20.78
C ASN A 331 -13.61 -4.63 20.27
N HIS A 332 -12.96 -4.79 19.11
CA HIS A 332 -12.90 -6.06 18.38
C HIS A 332 -11.48 -6.57 18.14
N ALA A 333 -10.48 -5.68 18.29
CA ALA A 333 -9.07 -5.99 18.08
C ALA A 333 -8.24 -5.69 19.34
N PRO A 334 -7.21 -6.50 19.65
CA PRO A 334 -6.28 -6.22 20.74
C PRO A 334 -5.59 -4.86 20.54
N SER A 335 -5.61 -4.03 21.58
CA SER A 335 -5.17 -2.63 21.50
C SER A 335 -3.70 -2.49 21.11
N SER A 336 -2.84 -3.43 21.49
CA SER A 336 -1.42 -3.46 21.13
C SER A 336 -1.23 -3.51 19.61
N TYR A 337 -2.00 -4.36 18.93
CA TYR A 337 -1.94 -4.55 17.49
C TYR A 337 -2.53 -3.37 16.71
N VAL A 338 -3.67 -2.83 17.16
CA VAL A 338 -4.25 -1.61 16.56
C VAL A 338 -3.30 -0.42 16.71
N THR A 339 -2.75 -0.23 17.91
CA THR A 339 -1.79 0.84 18.19
C THR A 339 -0.52 0.66 17.37
N ASN A 340 -0.03 -0.58 17.25
CA ASN A 340 1.13 -0.87 16.43
C ASN A 340 0.86 -0.51 14.97
N LEU A 341 -0.23 -0.98 14.35
CA LEU A 341 -0.58 -0.65 12.97
C LEU A 341 -0.73 0.86 12.74
N ALA A 342 -1.39 1.58 13.66
CA ALA A 342 -1.49 3.03 13.59
C ALA A 342 -0.11 3.70 13.68
N LEU A 343 0.75 3.23 14.58
CA LEU A 343 2.13 3.72 14.69
C LEU A 343 2.94 3.44 13.43
N GLN A 344 2.78 2.29 12.77
CA GLN A 344 3.48 2.00 11.49
C GLN A 344 3.15 3.06 10.44
N ASN A 345 1.93 3.59 10.48
CA ASN A 345 1.39 4.56 9.52
C ASN A 345 1.66 6.01 9.88
N HIS A 346 2.12 6.25 11.10
CA HIS A 346 2.34 7.59 11.58
C HIS A 346 3.67 8.16 11.09
N TRP A 347 3.68 9.48 10.90
CA TRP A 347 4.87 10.26 10.57
C TRP A 347 6.04 9.97 11.51
N LYS A 348 7.19 9.61 10.95
CA LYS A 348 8.45 9.32 11.65
C LYS A 348 9.37 10.52 11.60
N THR A 349 10.12 10.73 12.68
CA THR A 349 11.15 11.77 12.74
C THR A 349 12.19 11.52 11.64
N PRO A 350 12.36 12.44 10.67
CA PRO A 350 13.37 12.29 9.65
C PRO A 350 14.78 12.38 10.22
N THR A 351 15.69 11.60 9.66
CA THR A 351 17.13 11.77 9.88
C THR A 351 17.72 12.75 8.87
N VAL A 352 18.92 13.27 9.15
CA VAL A 352 19.68 14.08 8.18
C VAL A 352 19.93 13.30 6.88
N HIS A 353 20.16 12.00 6.99
CA HIS A 353 20.31 11.12 5.83
C HIS A 353 19.01 11.09 5.02
N ASP A 354 17.86 10.89 5.67
CA ASP A 354 16.56 10.87 5.01
C ASP A 354 16.32 12.17 4.21
N GLY A 355 16.63 13.33 4.82
CA GLY A 355 16.49 14.62 4.15
C GLY A 355 17.42 14.79 2.95
N LYS A 356 18.70 14.41 3.08
CA LYS A 356 19.70 14.55 2.00
C LYS A 356 19.24 13.89 0.71
N TYR A 357 18.71 12.67 0.81
CA TYR A 357 18.26 11.87 -0.34
C TYR A 357 16.77 12.02 -0.66
N ARG A 358 16.02 12.87 0.07
CA ARG A 358 14.54 12.92 0.05
C ARG A 358 13.88 11.56 0.25
N HIS A 359 14.55 10.62 0.93
CA HIS A 359 14.06 9.29 1.19
C HIS A 359 13.67 9.16 2.65
N PHE A 360 12.36 9.28 2.92
CA PHE A 360 11.82 9.24 4.27
C PHE A 360 11.28 7.86 4.63
N LYS A 361 11.41 7.49 5.91
CA LYS A 361 10.87 6.23 6.46
C LYS A 361 9.35 6.21 6.61
N THR A 362 8.69 7.34 6.39
CA THR A 362 7.23 7.43 6.28
C THR A 362 6.92 7.81 4.84
N ALA A 363 5.87 7.23 4.28
CA ALA A 363 5.37 7.69 3.00
C ALA A 363 4.98 9.17 3.08
N LEU A 364 5.58 9.96 2.19
CA LEU A 364 5.22 11.35 1.95
C LEU A 364 4.44 11.44 0.64
N HIS A 365 3.13 11.60 0.78
CA HIS A 365 2.26 11.87 -0.36
C HIS A 365 2.11 13.39 -0.54
N GLN A 366 2.00 13.83 -1.78
CA GLN A 366 2.10 15.25 -2.13
C GLN A 366 1.23 15.59 -3.34
N MET A 367 0.73 16.82 -3.39
CA MET A 367 0.26 17.47 -4.61
C MET A 367 1.05 18.76 -4.83
N LEU A 368 1.22 19.16 -6.08
CA LEU A 368 1.98 20.35 -6.49
C LEU A 368 3.45 20.28 -6.03
N GLY A 369 4.21 21.37 -6.16
CA GLY A 369 5.64 21.38 -5.86
C GLY A 369 6.50 20.72 -6.94
N TYR A 370 7.63 20.15 -6.54
CA TYR A 370 8.56 19.40 -7.38
C TYR A 370 8.34 17.89 -7.28
N GLY A 371 7.86 17.42 -6.13
CA GLY A 371 7.79 15.99 -5.83
C GLY A 371 9.16 15.41 -5.49
N SER A 372 9.21 14.08 -5.44
CA SER A 372 10.41 13.30 -5.18
C SER A 372 10.26 11.91 -5.77
N GLY A 373 11.35 11.32 -6.24
CA GLY A 373 11.43 9.93 -6.65
C GLY A 373 12.83 9.39 -6.41
N PRO A 374 13.02 8.06 -6.37
CA PRO A 374 14.34 7.45 -6.33
C PRO A 374 15.10 7.56 -7.67
N GLN A 375 14.42 7.95 -8.76
CA GLN A 375 15.01 8.07 -10.10
C GLN A 375 14.75 9.50 -10.66
N ASP A 376 14.45 9.64 -11.95
CA ASP A 376 14.53 10.92 -12.69
C ASP A 376 13.15 11.54 -13.03
N ALA A 377 12.01 10.95 -12.63
CA ALA A 377 10.68 11.39 -13.05
C ALA A 377 10.35 12.80 -12.58
N ALA A 378 10.81 13.20 -11.39
CA ALA A 378 10.60 14.56 -10.89
C ALA A 378 11.37 15.59 -11.74
N GLU A 379 12.56 15.21 -12.22
CA GLU A 379 13.45 15.98 -13.09
C GLU A 379 12.90 16.08 -14.51
N GLU A 380 12.38 14.98 -15.05
CA GLU A 380 11.74 14.90 -16.37
C GLU A 380 10.46 15.74 -16.44
N HIS A 381 9.72 15.84 -15.33
CA HIS A 381 8.45 16.56 -15.23
C HIS A 381 8.53 17.92 -14.50
N LEU A 382 9.72 18.55 -14.41
CA LEU A 382 9.91 19.84 -13.72
C LEU A 382 9.00 20.99 -14.19
N GLU A 383 8.61 20.96 -15.47
CA GLU A 383 7.72 21.94 -16.07
C GLU A 383 6.23 21.56 -16.03
N ASP A 384 5.93 20.33 -15.64
CA ASP A 384 4.56 19.88 -15.45
C ASP A 384 4.05 20.22 -14.05
N THR A 385 2.76 19.97 -13.83
CA THR A 385 2.12 20.08 -12.52
C THR A 385 1.94 18.69 -11.94
N LEU A 386 2.52 18.45 -10.76
CA LEU A 386 2.26 17.25 -9.97
C LEU A 386 0.82 17.28 -9.46
N LEU A 387 -0.06 16.44 -10.02
CA LEU A 387 -1.43 16.30 -9.52
C LEU A 387 -1.47 15.50 -8.23
N LEU A 388 -0.71 14.41 -8.17
CA LEU A 388 -0.62 13.55 -6.99
C LEU A 388 0.66 12.70 -7.05
N GLN A 389 1.38 12.66 -5.94
CA GLN A 389 2.45 11.73 -5.64
C GLN A 389 2.01 10.84 -4.49
N ILE A 390 2.21 9.53 -4.64
CA ILE A 390 1.94 8.53 -3.63
C ILE A 390 3.18 7.67 -3.47
N GLN A 391 3.88 7.84 -2.35
CA GLN A 391 4.95 6.94 -1.97
C GLN A 391 4.37 5.62 -1.43
N GLY A 392 4.99 4.51 -1.84
CA GLY A 392 4.66 3.17 -1.40
C GLY A 392 4.94 2.99 0.09
N GLU A 393 4.11 2.17 0.72
CA GLU A 393 4.23 1.87 2.14
C GLU A 393 3.65 0.51 2.45
N LEU A 394 4.27 -0.15 3.44
CA LEU A 394 3.88 -1.50 3.90
C LEU A 394 2.41 -1.60 4.30
N ALA A 395 1.81 -0.48 4.68
CA ALA A 395 0.49 -0.49 5.28
C ALA A 395 -0.68 -0.21 4.35
N PHE A 396 -0.40 0.30 3.15
CA PHE A 396 -1.42 0.71 2.21
C PHE A 396 -1.07 0.15 0.83
N LEU A 397 -0.23 0.85 0.05
CA LEU A 397 0.18 0.40 -1.28
C LEU A 397 1.46 -0.44 -1.20
N GLY A 398 1.27 -1.75 -1.16
CA GLY A 398 2.34 -2.74 -1.09
C GLY A 398 3.05 -3.00 -2.42
N TRP A 399 2.85 -2.14 -3.44
CA TRP A 399 3.35 -2.35 -4.80
C TRP A 399 4.86 -2.59 -4.86
N HIS A 400 5.62 -2.20 -3.83
CA HIS A 400 6.98 -2.68 -3.58
C HIS A 400 7.48 -2.23 -2.19
N SER A 401 7.19 -3.03 -1.18
CA SER A 401 7.38 -2.61 0.21
C SER A 401 8.82 -2.63 0.74
N ASN A 402 9.76 -3.18 -0.04
CA ASN A 402 11.19 -3.23 0.30
C ASN A 402 12.06 -2.19 -0.42
N ILE A 403 11.57 -1.54 -1.47
CA ILE A 403 12.36 -0.62 -2.34
C ILE A 403 11.74 0.77 -2.52
N GLY A 404 10.75 1.13 -1.68
CA GLY A 404 10.32 2.52 -1.52
C GLY A 404 9.81 3.21 -2.79
N CYS A 405 9.01 2.51 -3.61
CA CYS A 405 8.57 3.07 -4.89
C CYS A 405 7.67 4.31 -4.74
N VAL A 406 7.60 5.13 -5.77
CA VAL A 406 6.77 6.34 -5.80
C VAL A 406 5.95 6.38 -7.09
N LEU A 407 4.62 6.46 -6.96
CA LEU A 407 3.71 6.70 -8.08
C LEU A 407 3.42 8.21 -8.18
N HIS A 408 3.57 8.78 -9.37
CA HIS A 408 3.18 10.16 -9.64
C HIS A 408 2.14 10.25 -10.74
N PHE A 409 1.40 11.36 -10.74
CA PHE A 409 0.52 11.78 -11.82
C PHE A 409 0.86 13.22 -12.21
N TRP A 410 1.26 13.42 -13.46
CA TRP A 410 1.72 14.70 -14.00
C TRP A 410 0.77 15.21 -15.07
N ILE A 411 0.59 16.54 -15.13
CA ILE A 411 -0.17 17.20 -16.20
C ILE A 411 0.56 18.44 -16.70
N GLY A 412 0.60 18.61 -18.02
CA GLY A 412 1.10 19.85 -18.63
C GLY A 412 0.27 21.06 -18.19
N ARG A 413 0.93 22.18 -17.91
CA ARG A 413 0.27 23.40 -17.37
C ARG A 413 -0.85 23.93 -18.28
N ASP A 414 -0.64 23.89 -19.60
CA ASP A 414 -1.63 24.36 -20.58
C ASP A 414 -2.87 23.45 -20.64
N LEU A 415 -2.70 22.14 -20.41
CA LEU A 415 -3.78 21.17 -20.35
C LEU A 415 -4.58 21.33 -19.06
N LEU A 416 -3.89 21.54 -17.94
CA LEU A 416 -4.54 21.86 -16.66
C LEU A 416 -5.37 23.14 -16.76
N ALA A 417 -4.86 24.19 -17.41
CA ALA A 417 -5.60 25.43 -17.64
C ALA A 417 -6.87 25.23 -18.50
N GLN A 418 -6.88 24.22 -19.37
CA GLN A 418 -8.02 23.82 -20.20
C GLN A 418 -8.92 22.77 -19.51
N LEU A 419 -8.55 22.29 -18.32
CA LEU A 419 -9.18 21.18 -17.62
C LEU A 419 -9.21 19.88 -18.46
N ASP A 420 -8.20 19.69 -19.31
CA ASP A 420 -8.04 18.48 -20.11
C ASP A 420 -7.16 17.46 -19.38
N PHE A 421 -7.79 16.61 -18.58
CA PHE A 421 -7.11 15.54 -17.83
C PHE A 421 -6.88 14.27 -18.66
N SER A 422 -7.23 14.25 -19.95
CA SER A 422 -7.10 13.06 -20.80
C SER A 422 -5.65 12.68 -21.10
N GLN A 423 -4.72 13.63 -20.91
CA GLN A 423 -3.29 13.50 -21.20
C GLN A 423 -2.43 13.48 -19.93
N VAL A 424 -3.02 13.15 -18.77
CA VAL A 424 -2.24 12.91 -17.55
C VAL A 424 -1.30 11.72 -17.74
N VAL A 425 -0.04 11.89 -17.36
CA VAL A 425 0.98 10.85 -17.38
C VAL A 425 1.16 10.31 -15.97
N ALA A 426 1.21 8.98 -15.83
CA ALA A 426 1.59 8.33 -14.59
C ALA A 426 3.01 7.76 -14.70
N THR A 427 3.82 7.93 -13.66
CA THR A 427 5.16 7.37 -13.54
C THR A 427 5.26 6.55 -12.26
N LEU A 428 5.93 5.40 -12.30
CA LEU A 428 6.29 4.64 -11.11
C LEU A 428 7.80 4.43 -11.10
N GLU A 429 8.45 4.87 -10.02
CA GLU A 429 9.88 4.72 -9.83
C GLU A 429 10.18 3.92 -8.56
N CYS A 430 11.23 3.10 -8.60
CA CYS A 430 11.63 2.21 -7.53
C CYS A 430 13.17 2.17 -7.40
N ASP A 431 13.70 1.96 -6.20
CA ASP A 431 15.15 1.81 -5.93
C ASP A 431 15.69 0.43 -6.37
#